data_AF-A0A7G9WIS2-F1
#
_entry.id   AF-A0A7G9WIS2-F1
#
_cell.length_a   1.000
_cell.length_b   1.000
_cell.length_c   1.000
_cell.angle_alpha   90.00
_cell.angle_beta   90.00
_cell.angle_gamma   90.00
#
_symmetry.space_group_name_H-M   'P 1'
#
loop_
_entity.id
_entity.type
_entity.pdbx_description
1 polymer ?
#
loop_
_entity_poly.entity_id
_entity_poly.type
_entity_poly.pdbx_seq_one_letter_code
_entity_poly.pdbx_strand_id
1 'polypeptide(L)' 'MMQQLPEWCRKDEETAAYFSSLPPQVQNFLLDSGVEIDTLGELMQTAEHLKGML' A
#
# COMPACT_ATOMS: atom_id res chain seq x y z
N MET A 1 14.92 -11.25 -6.53
CA MET A 1 14.63 -10.94 -5.11
C MET A 1 13.13 -11.13 -4.91
N MET A 2 12.70 -11.95 -3.95
CA MET A 2 11.30 -11.94 -3.51
C MET A 2 11.14 -10.71 -2.63
N GLN A 3 10.56 -9.64 -3.16
CA GLN A 3 10.18 -8.47 -2.36
C GLN A 3 9.27 -8.99 -1.24
N GLN A 4 9.74 -8.95 0.00
CA GLN A 4 8.91 -9.28 1.15
C GLN A 4 7.83 -8.21 1.23
N LEU A 5 6.57 -8.64 1.16
CA LEU A 5 5.45 -7.71 1.38
C LEU A 5 5.57 -7.11 2.79
N PRO A 6 5.29 -5.80 2.96
CA PRO A 6 5.33 -5.13 4.25
C PRO A 6 4.43 -5.83 5.27
N GLU A 7 4.81 -5.80 6.54
CA GLU A 7 4.04 -6.42 7.63
C GLU A 7 2.62 -5.85 7.72
N TRP A 8 2.45 -4.56 7.45
CA TRP A 8 1.15 -3.90 7.41
C TRP A 8 0.20 -4.48 6.35
N CYS A 9 0.74 -4.98 5.24
CA CYS A 9 -0.04 -5.59 4.18
C CYS A 9 -0.57 -6.98 4.60
N ARG A 10 -0.03 -7.55 5.68
CA ARG A 10 -0.44 -8.85 6.25
C ARG A 10 -1.21 -8.71 7.57
N LYS A 11 -1.40 -7.48 8.06
CA LYS A 11 -2.03 -7.21 9.36
C LYS A 11 -3.50 -7.66 9.35
N ASP A 12 -4.22 -7.33 8.28
CA ASP A 12 -5.65 -7.64 8.12
C ASP A 12 -6.02 -7.87 6.65
N GLU A 13 -7.06 -8.68 6.40
CA GLU A 13 -7.53 -9.04 5.05
C GLU A 13 -8.00 -7.80 4.26
N GLU A 14 -8.65 -6.84 4.93
CA GLU A 14 -9.15 -5.61 4.31
C GLU A 14 -8.02 -4.73 3.76
N THR A 15 -6.93 -4.58 4.52
CA THR A 15 -5.73 -3.83 4.09
C THR A 15 -5.07 -4.49 2.88
N ALA A 16 -4.93 -5.82 2.91
CA ALA A 16 -4.39 -6.59 1.79
C ALA A 16 -5.26 -6.47 0.53
N ALA A 17 -6.58 -6.58 0.68
CA ALA A 17 -7.54 -6.47 -0.41
C ALA A 17 -7.53 -5.07 -1.02
N TYR A 18 -7.52 -4.02 -0.19
CA TYR A 18 -7.43 -2.65 -0.66
C TYR A 18 -6.11 -2.40 -1.40
N PHE A 19 -4.98 -2.80 -0.82
CA PHE A 19 -3.68 -2.68 -1.48
C PHE A 19 -3.65 -3.37 -2.85
N SER A 20 -4.18 -4.60 -2.93
CA SER A 20 -4.26 -5.35 -4.19
C SER A 20 -5.18 -4.69 -5.22
N SER A 21 -6.15 -3.87 -4.79
CA SER A 21 -7.04 -3.12 -5.68
C SER A 21 -6.41 -1.83 -6.21
N LEU A 22 -5.26 -1.39 -5.68
CA LEU A 22 -4.59 -0.16 -6.11
C LEU A 22 -3.95 -0.33 -7.50
N PRO A 23 -3.74 0.77 -8.25
CA PRO A 23 -2.99 0.72 -9.50
C PRO A 23 -1.57 0.15 -9.29
N PRO A 24 -1.01 -0.62 -10.23
CA PRO A 24 0.32 -1.21 -10.09
C PRO A 24 1.42 -0.18 -9.78
N GLN A 25 1.30 1.03 -10.32
CA GLN A 25 2.23 2.13 -10.07
C GLN A 25 2.22 2.58 -8.59
N VAL A 26 1.02 2.69 -8.01
CA VAL A 26 0.83 3.03 -6.60
C VAL A 26 1.33 1.90 -5.70
N GLN A 27 1.02 0.64 -6.06
CA GLN A 27 1.53 -0.52 -5.32
C GLN A 27 3.06 -0.55 -5.28
N ASN A 28 3.71 -0.38 -6.44
CA ASN A 28 5.17 -0.36 -6.51
C ASN A 28 5.76 0.80 -5.70
N PHE A 29 5.15 1.99 -5.76
CA PHE A 29 5.61 3.12 -4.96
C PHE A 29 5.50 2.84 -3.46
N LEU A 30 4.39 2.28 -2.99
CA LEU A 30 4.21 1.94 -1.57
C LEU A 30 5.24 0.90 -1.10
N LEU A 31 5.58 -0.08 -1.95
CA LEU A 31 6.59 -1.10 -1.66
C LEU A 31 8.01 -0.53 -1.67
N ASP A 32 8.31 0.43 -2.55
CA ASP A 32 9.64 1.03 -2.70
C ASP A 32 9.91 2.14 -1.66
N SER A 33 8.87 2.91 -1.34
CA SER A 33 8.94 4.06 -0.41
C SER A 33 9.23 3.66 1.03
N GLY A 34 8.97 2.39 1.40
CA GLY A 34 9.16 1.93 2.78
C GLY A 34 8.19 2.57 3.77
N VAL A 35 7.01 2.99 3.30
CA VAL A 35 6.00 3.66 4.12
C VAL A 35 5.51 2.71 5.23
N GLU A 36 5.49 3.22 6.45
CA GLU A 36 4.90 2.54 7.59
C GLU A 36 3.41 2.89 7.62
N ILE A 37 2.56 1.89 7.41
CA ILE A 37 1.11 2.02 7.45
C ILE A 37 0.64 1.25 8.67
N ASP A 38 -0.02 1.90 9.63
CA ASP A 38 -0.54 1.19 10.80
C ASP A 38 -2.02 0.80 10.63
N THR A 39 -2.76 1.57 9.84
CA THR A 39 -4.21 1.40 9.63
C THR A 39 -4.62 1.43 8.17
N LEU A 40 -5.76 0.81 7.86
CA LEU A 40 -6.37 0.90 6.52
C LEU A 40 -6.64 2.36 6.12
N GLY A 41 -7.04 3.22 7.07
CA GLY A 41 -7.29 4.63 6.80
C GLY A 41 -6.04 5.35 6.27
N GLU A 42 -4.88 5.09 6.85
CA GLU A 42 -3.60 5.63 6.38
C GLU A 42 -3.28 5.14 4.96
N LEU A 43 -3.47 3.84 4.68
CA LEU A 43 -3.28 3.31 3.33
C LEU A 43 -4.18 3.99 2.30
N MET A 44 -5.45 4.21 2.64
CA MET A 44 -6.40 4.88 1.75
C MET A 44 -5.98 6.32 1.48
N GLN A 45 -5.58 7.07 2.52
CA GLN A 45 -5.13 8.45 2.37
C GLN A 45 -3.85 8.56 1.53
N THR A 46 -2.85 7.72 1.82
CA THR A 46 -1.60 7.69 1.05
C THR A 46 -1.88 7.30 -0.40
N ALA A 47 -2.69 6.27 -0.63
CA ALA A 47 -3.02 5.82 -1.98
C ALA A 47 -3.78 6.88 -2.79
N GLU A 48 -4.72 7.61 -2.18
CA GLU A 48 -5.45 8.70 -2.84
C GLU A 48 -4.52 9.85 -3.21
N HIS A 49 -3.60 10.21 -2.32
CA HIS A 49 -2.58 11.22 -2.61
C HIS A 49 -1.70 10.81 -3.79
N LEU A 50 -1.27 9.54 -3.83
CA LEU A 50 -0.43 9.01 -4.90
C LEU A 50 -1.17 8.93 -6.24
N LYS A 51 -2.46 8.58 -6.27
CA LYS A 51 -3.27 8.60 -7.50
C LYS A 51 -3.41 9.99 -8.12
N GLY A 52 -3.31 11.05 -7.32
CA GLY A 52 -3.30 12.42 -7.83
C GLY A 52 -1.94 12.88 -8.37
N MET A 53 -0.87 12.12 -8.10
CA MET A 53 0.51 12.47 -8.44
C MET A 53 1.14 11.58 -9.52
N LEU A 54 0.72 10.31 -9.61
CA LEU A 54 1.22 9.28 -10.53
C LEU A 54 0.22 9.03 -11.67
#